data_AF-A0A0W7W982-F1
#
_entry.id   AF-A0A0W7W982-F1
#
_cell.length_a   1.000
_cell.length_b   1.000
_cell.length_c   1.000
_cell.angle_alpha   90.00
_cell.angle_beta   90.00
_cell.angle_gamma   90.00
#
_symmetry.space_group_name_H-M   'P 1'
#
loop_
_entity.id
_entity.type
_entity.pdbx_description
1 polymer ?
#
loop_
_entity_poly.entity_id
_entity_poly.type
_entity_poly.pdbx_seq_one_letter_code
_entity_poly.pdbx_strand_id
1 'polypeptide(L)'
;MGGYQGAGMGRGEGLSGDPGRSGENALGRNTGRGVRRSDEAHPWRSISRWSAAWRVALSVLAIGLSVALLTVLLFADGRIDYFAPDWFAGAAMVVVPAMVTAVLAAALHGWLRRFLPITQAVLFGLVAYATALLVTWLLPIVTNGSGIGCALGPPCVESTWALIVFTAVVLFPVMLISGLSYLLARGSVTWAGKRVFLGVLAGALVVTVIFIVSVSLGGGDGTGGSGAG
;
A
#
# COMPACT_ATOMS: atom_id res chain seq x y z
N MET A 1 4.67 -13.03 77.94
CA MET A 1 4.14 -13.11 76.56
C MET A 1 3.17 -11.93 76.43
N GLY A 2 3.54 -10.74 75.92
CA GLY A 2 4.21 -10.42 74.66
C GLY A 2 3.17 -10.48 73.53
N GLY A 3 2.71 -9.41 72.88
CA GLY A 3 3.21 -8.04 72.81
C GLY A 3 2.24 -7.07 72.13
N TYR A 4 2.74 -5.86 71.97
CA TYR A 4 2.08 -4.56 71.82
C TYR A 4 1.42 -4.30 70.45
N GLN A 5 0.24 -3.66 70.48
CA GLN A 5 -0.35 -2.94 69.35
C GLN A 5 0.43 -1.64 69.12
N GLY A 6 1.17 -1.59 68.01
CA GLY A 6 1.84 -0.38 67.54
C GLY A 6 0.91 0.46 66.68
N ALA A 7 0.39 1.55 67.24
CA ALA A 7 -0.17 2.67 66.51
C ALA A 7 0.96 3.40 65.75
N GLY A 8 0.98 3.24 64.42
CA GLY A 8 1.96 3.86 63.53
C GLY A 8 1.42 5.13 62.89
N MET A 9 1.90 6.25 63.43
CA MET A 9 1.79 7.65 63.02
C MET A 9 1.56 7.94 61.53
N GLY A 10 0.68 8.93 61.30
CA GLY A 10 0.49 9.63 60.03
C GLY A 10 1.78 10.25 59.52
N ARG A 11 2.05 10.03 58.23
CA ARG A 11 3.20 10.57 57.53
C ARG A 11 2.84 11.96 57.02
N GLY A 12 3.53 12.96 57.55
CA GLY A 12 3.34 14.36 57.25
C GLY A 12 3.43 14.66 55.76
N GLU A 13 2.48 15.49 55.34
CA GLU A 13 2.43 16.17 54.05
C GLU A 13 3.68 17.04 53.90
N GLY A 14 4.61 16.57 53.08
CA GLY A 14 5.74 17.35 52.61
C GLY A 14 5.26 18.43 51.64
N LEU A 15 4.78 19.54 52.19
CA LEU A 15 4.63 20.83 51.53
C LEU A 15 6.02 21.40 51.24
N SER A 16 6.67 20.87 50.20
CA SER A 16 7.79 21.55 49.55
C SER A 16 7.19 22.64 48.66
N GLY A 17 7.14 23.85 49.20
CA GLY A 17 6.77 25.07 48.51
C GLY A 17 7.82 25.44 47.48
N ASP A 18 7.64 24.97 46.25
CA ASP A 18 8.28 25.53 45.07
C ASP A 18 7.23 26.36 44.29
N PRO A 19 7.13 27.68 44.53
CA PRO A 19 6.13 28.52 43.91
C PRO A 19 6.33 28.71 42.39
N GLY A 20 7.44 28.19 41.83
CA GLY A 20 7.70 28.21 40.38
C GLY A 20 7.15 27.01 39.60
N ARG A 21 6.61 25.98 40.27
CA ARG A 21 6.24 24.70 39.63
C ARG A 21 4.74 24.38 39.64
N SER A 22 3.91 25.36 39.98
CA SER A 22 2.46 25.21 40.14
C SER A 22 1.67 25.10 38.82
N GLY A 23 2.30 25.38 37.67
CA GLY A 23 1.67 25.24 36.35
C GLY A 23 1.66 23.83 35.77
N GLU A 24 2.60 22.96 36.15
CA GLU A 24 2.75 21.65 35.50
C GLU A 24 2.08 20.49 36.27
N ASN A 25 1.75 20.70 37.55
CA ASN A 25 1.22 19.64 38.41
C ASN A 25 -0.33 19.64 38.54
N ALA A 26 -1.04 20.61 37.97
CA ALA A 26 -2.50 20.67 38.02
C ALA A 26 -3.21 19.74 37.01
N LEU A 27 -2.48 19.14 36.06
CA LEU A 27 -3.01 18.16 35.10
C LEU A 27 -2.71 16.70 35.50
N GLY A 28 -2.07 16.46 36.64
CA GLY A 28 -1.40 15.18 36.93
C GLY A 28 -2.08 14.20 37.88
N ARG A 29 -3.30 14.43 38.39
CA ARG A 29 -3.86 13.55 39.45
C ARG A 29 -5.20 12.86 39.18
N ASN A 30 -5.83 13.03 38.02
CA ASN A 30 -7.04 12.26 37.67
C ASN A 30 -7.00 11.58 36.29
N THR A 31 -5.84 11.52 35.64
CA THR A 31 -5.61 10.63 34.51
C THR A 31 -4.78 9.45 34.99
N GLY A 32 -5.45 8.35 35.38
CA GLY A 32 -4.85 7.08 35.82
C GLY A 32 -4.00 6.33 34.76
N ARG A 33 -3.51 7.04 33.75
CA ARG A 33 -2.49 6.61 32.81
C ARG A 33 -1.59 7.79 32.60
N GLY A 34 -0.38 7.73 33.14
CA GLY A 34 0.70 8.61 32.71
C GLY A 34 0.79 8.51 31.20
N VAL A 35 0.41 9.57 30.51
CA VAL A 35 0.61 9.71 29.07
C VAL A 35 2.12 9.70 28.89
N ARG A 36 2.67 8.53 28.55
CA ARG A 36 4.09 8.44 28.26
C ARG A 36 4.31 9.35 27.06
N ARG A 37 5.41 10.10 27.00
CA ARG A 37 5.82 10.80 25.75
C ARG A 37 5.91 9.87 24.53
N SER A 38 5.89 8.55 24.72
CA SER A 38 5.69 7.55 23.66
C SER A 38 4.28 7.51 23.05
N ASP A 39 3.28 8.12 23.69
CA ASP A 39 1.88 8.18 23.24
C ASP A 39 1.65 9.27 22.19
N GLU A 40 2.60 10.19 22.00
CA GLU A 40 2.62 11.14 20.87
C GLU A 40 3.22 10.52 19.60
N ALA A 41 3.85 9.34 19.70
CA ALA A 41 4.35 8.64 18.53
C ALA A 41 3.16 8.03 17.78
N HIS A 42 2.83 8.61 16.62
CA HIS A 42 1.78 8.13 15.71
C HIS A 42 1.76 6.58 15.66
N PRO A 43 0.61 5.92 15.90
CA PRO A 43 0.54 4.47 16.16
C PRO A 43 1.09 3.60 15.02
N TRP A 44 1.28 4.16 13.82
CA TRP A 44 2.09 3.57 12.74
C TRP A 44 3.51 3.12 13.16
N ARG A 45 4.13 3.78 14.15
CA ARG A 45 5.48 3.48 14.62
C ARG A 45 5.55 2.23 15.51
N SER A 46 4.46 1.86 16.19
CA SER A 46 4.42 0.67 17.05
C SER A 46 4.05 -0.60 16.30
N ILE A 47 3.55 -0.48 15.06
CA ILE A 47 3.15 -1.64 14.25
C ILE A 47 4.35 -2.42 13.73
N SER A 48 4.20 -3.75 13.69
CA SER A 48 5.21 -4.67 13.14
C SER A 48 5.45 -4.43 11.65
N ARG A 49 6.68 -4.70 11.18
CA ARG A 49 7.04 -4.54 9.75
C ARG A 49 6.09 -5.30 8.83
N TRP A 50 5.71 -6.51 9.23
CA TRP A 50 4.80 -7.37 8.49
C TRP A 50 3.38 -6.83 8.40
N SER A 51 2.83 -6.27 9.49
CA SER A 51 1.49 -5.69 9.44
C SER A 51 1.45 -4.41 8.58
N ALA A 52 2.52 -3.60 8.60
CA ALA A 52 2.64 -2.46 7.71
C ALA A 52 2.71 -2.90 6.23
N ALA A 53 3.52 -3.92 5.93
CA ALA A 53 3.63 -4.48 4.58
C ALA A 53 2.29 -5.01 4.05
N TRP A 54 1.55 -5.78 4.86
CA TRP A 54 0.23 -6.28 4.50
C TRP A 54 -0.79 -5.16 4.23
N ARG A 55 -0.77 -4.09 5.02
CA ARG A 55 -1.65 -2.93 4.80
C ARG A 55 -1.32 -2.21 3.49
N VAL A 56 -0.04 -2.07 3.16
CA VAL A 56 0.38 -1.50 1.88
C VAL A 56 -0.04 -2.40 0.73
N ALA A 57 0.18 -3.72 0.85
CA ALA A 57 -0.23 -4.70 -0.15
C ALA A 57 -1.73 -4.62 -0.46
N LEU A 58 -2.57 -4.60 0.58
CA LEU A 58 -4.02 -4.50 0.43
C LEU A 58 -4.45 -3.15 -0.15
N SER A 59 -3.81 -2.05 0.23
CA SER A 59 -4.09 -0.74 -0.36
C SER A 59 -3.74 -0.69 -1.85
N VAL A 60 -2.57 -1.21 -2.23
CA VAL A 60 -2.12 -1.28 -3.63
C VAL A 60 -3.04 -2.20 -4.43
N LEU A 61 -3.46 -3.32 -3.87
CA LEU A 61 -4.40 -4.24 -4.50
C LEU A 61 -5.76 -3.56 -4.71
N ALA A 62 -6.30 -2.87 -3.69
CA ALA A 62 -7.57 -2.16 -3.80
C ALA A 62 -7.55 -1.05 -4.86
N ILE A 63 -6.49 -0.23 -4.87
CA ILE A 63 -6.35 0.82 -5.88
C ILE A 63 -6.07 0.21 -7.26
N GLY A 64 -5.22 -0.81 -7.34
CA GLY A 64 -4.90 -1.52 -8.57
C GLY A 64 -6.13 -2.14 -9.23
N LEU A 65 -7.00 -2.80 -8.45
CA LEU A 65 -8.29 -3.30 -8.93
C LEU A 65 -9.21 -2.16 -9.40
N SER A 66 -9.24 -1.04 -8.68
CA SER A 66 -10.07 0.11 -9.04
C SER A 66 -9.63 0.73 -10.37
N VAL A 67 -8.31 0.85 -10.57
CA VAL A 67 -7.71 1.35 -11.82
C VAL A 67 -7.93 0.35 -12.95
N ALA A 68 -7.70 -0.94 -12.71
CA ALA A 68 -7.94 -1.98 -13.71
C ALA A 68 -9.40 -1.95 -14.18
N LEU A 69 -10.36 -1.83 -13.27
CA LEU A 69 -11.76 -1.66 -13.65
C LEU A 69 -11.97 -0.39 -14.48
N LEU A 70 -11.48 0.76 -14.02
CA LEU A 70 -11.64 2.02 -14.75
C LEU A 70 -11.09 1.89 -16.17
N THR A 71 -9.93 1.26 -16.33
CA THR A 71 -9.35 0.93 -17.63
C THR A 71 -10.29 0.05 -18.44
N VAL A 72 -10.84 -1.02 -17.87
CA VAL A 72 -11.80 -1.87 -18.59
C VAL A 72 -13.04 -1.08 -19.03
N LEU A 73 -13.61 -0.25 -18.16
CA LEU A 73 -14.79 0.57 -18.49
C LEU A 73 -14.49 1.61 -19.58
N LEU A 74 -13.30 2.20 -19.57
CA LEU A 74 -12.87 3.19 -20.57
C LEU A 74 -12.51 2.55 -21.91
N PHE A 75 -12.07 1.28 -21.91
CA PHE A 75 -11.64 0.53 -23.09
C PHE A 75 -12.59 -0.63 -23.43
N ALA A 76 -13.89 -0.47 -23.11
CA ALA A 76 -14.93 -1.48 -23.33
C ALA A 76 -15.10 -1.90 -24.80
N ASP A 77 -14.48 -1.20 -25.75
CA ASP A 77 -14.43 -1.51 -27.19
C ASP A 77 -13.58 -2.77 -27.55
N GLY A 78 -13.28 -3.64 -26.59
CA GLY A 78 -12.51 -4.88 -26.82
C GLY A 78 -11.00 -4.69 -26.97
N ARG A 79 -10.46 -3.47 -26.75
CA ARG A 79 -9.00 -3.22 -26.82
C ARG A 79 -8.21 -3.79 -25.64
N ILE A 80 -8.88 -4.32 -24.62
CA ILE A 80 -8.27 -4.88 -23.42
C ILE A 80 -7.55 -6.21 -23.73
N ASP A 81 -8.01 -6.95 -24.74
CA ASP A 81 -7.41 -8.21 -25.18
C ASP A 81 -5.93 -8.04 -25.60
N TYR A 82 -5.53 -6.82 -25.99
CA TYR A 82 -4.15 -6.49 -26.29
C TYR A 82 -3.25 -6.47 -25.04
N PHE A 83 -3.79 -6.12 -23.88
CA PHE A 83 -3.04 -5.94 -22.63
C PHE A 83 -3.11 -7.15 -21.71
N ALA A 84 -4.24 -7.86 -21.70
CA ALA A 84 -4.45 -9.05 -20.89
C ALA A 84 -5.10 -10.14 -21.76
N PRO A 85 -4.31 -10.84 -22.60
CA PRO A 85 -4.85 -11.83 -23.54
C PRO A 85 -5.46 -13.05 -22.83
N ASP A 86 -5.07 -13.30 -21.58
CA ASP A 86 -5.69 -14.28 -20.71
C ASP A 86 -5.94 -13.71 -19.31
N TRP A 87 -6.84 -14.37 -18.58
CA TRP A 87 -7.20 -13.96 -17.22
C TRP A 87 -6.01 -14.08 -16.24
N PHE A 88 -5.04 -14.97 -16.53
CA PHE A 88 -3.83 -15.14 -15.73
C PHE A 88 -2.92 -13.91 -15.83
N ALA A 89 -2.70 -13.37 -17.03
CA ALA A 89 -1.94 -12.14 -17.28
C ALA A 89 -2.63 -10.95 -16.61
N GLY A 90 -3.96 -10.85 -16.73
CA GLY A 90 -4.75 -9.84 -16.01
C GLY A 90 -4.58 -9.94 -14.49
N ALA A 91 -4.68 -11.13 -13.93
CA ALA A 91 -4.45 -11.36 -12.49
C ALA A 91 -3.01 -11.03 -12.09
N ALA A 92 -2.01 -11.42 -12.88
CA ALA A 92 -0.61 -11.14 -12.63
C ALA A 92 -0.32 -9.63 -12.66
N MET A 93 -0.93 -8.87 -13.58
CA MET A 93 -0.80 -7.41 -13.65
C MET A 93 -1.27 -6.70 -12.38
N VAL A 94 -2.19 -7.29 -11.61
CA VAL A 94 -2.66 -6.72 -10.33
C VAL A 94 -1.88 -7.27 -9.13
N VAL A 95 -1.67 -8.59 -9.09
CA VAL A 95 -1.08 -9.28 -7.93
C VAL A 95 0.43 -9.02 -7.82
N VAL A 96 1.16 -9.03 -8.94
CA VAL A 96 2.62 -8.87 -8.93
C VAL A 96 3.01 -7.48 -8.39
N PRO A 97 2.44 -6.35 -8.85
CA PRO A 97 2.74 -5.05 -8.26
C PRO A 97 2.38 -4.96 -6.77
N ALA A 98 1.27 -5.56 -6.34
CA ALA A 98 0.90 -5.60 -4.92
C ALA A 98 1.93 -6.35 -4.07
N MET A 99 2.44 -7.48 -4.57
CA MET A 99 3.50 -8.24 -3.88
C MET A 99 4.83 -7.49 -3.83
N VAL A 100 5.26 -6.92 -4.96
CA VAL A 100 6.52 -6.14 -5.04
C VAL A 100 6.47 -4.94 -4.10
N THR A 101 5.37 -4.19 -4.10
CA THR A 101 5.20 -3.05 -3.19
C THR A 101 5.13 -3.45 -1.72
N ALA A 102 4.57 -4.64 -1.39
CA ALA A 102 4.60 -5.18 -0.04
C ALA A 102 6.03 -5.48 0.43
N VAL A 103 6.84 -6.11 -0.44
CA VAL A 103 8.26 -6.40 -0.16
C VAL A 103 9.05 -5.10 0.01
N LEU A 104 8.87 -4.14 -0.90
CA LEU A 104 9.47 -2.81 -0.79
C LEU A 104 9.07 -2.11 0.51
N ALA A 105 7.79 -2.18 0.91
CA ALA A 105 7.32 -1.59 2.15
C ALA A 105 7.99 -2.24 3.36
N ALA A 106 8.10 -3.56 3.38
CA ALA A 106 8.78 -4.29 4.46
C ALA A 106 10.27 -3.91 4.56
N ALA A 107 10.97 -3.83 3.42
CA ALA A 107 12.39 -3.50 3.33
C ALA A 107 12.68 -2.05 3.73
N LEU A 108 11.89 -1.10 3.21
CA LEU A 108 12.10 0.33 3.39
C LEU A 108 11.53 0.86 4.72
N HIS A 109 10.74 0.07 5.45
CA HIS A 109 10.04 0.51 6.65
C HIS A 109 10.95 1.18 7.69
N GLY A 110 12.12 0.60 7.94
CA GLY A 110 13.09 1.14 8.91
C GLY A 110 13.65 2.51 8.49
N TRP A 111 13.89 2.68 7.19
CA TRP A 111 14.41 3.92 6.61
C TRP A 111 13.32 5.00 6.52
N LEU A 112 12.14 4.66 6.02
CA LEU A 112 11.01 5.57 5.85
C LEU A 112 10.56 6.20 7.17
N ARG A 113 10.65 5.48 8.30
CA ARG A 113 10.25 5.98 9.63
C ARG A 113 10.94 7.28 10.06
N ARG A 114 12.09 7.62 9.45
CA ARG A 114 12.87 8.83 9.73
C ARG A 114 12.25 10.10 9.14
N PHE A 115 11.35 9.97 8.15
CA PHE A 115 10.78 11.09 7.41
C PHE A 115 9.34 11.43 7.84
N LEU A 116 8.89 12.62 7.43
CA LEU A 116 7.51 13.09 7.59
C LEU A 116 6.52 12.26 6.72
N PRO A 117 5.22 12.19 7.06
CA PRO A 117 4.25 11.32 6.39
C PRO A 117 4.14 11.52 4.88
N ILE A 118 4.06 12.78 4.46
CA ILE A 118 3.94 13.13 3.04
C ILE A 118 5.23 12.75 2.31
N THR A 119 6.39 13.06 2.90
CA THR A 119 7.70 12.68 2.36
C THR A 119 7.86 11.16 2.27
N GLN A 120 7.38 10.39 3.26
CA GLN A 120 7.41 8.92 3.20
C GLN A 120 6.64 8.38 2.00
N ALA A 121 5.45 8.92 1.75
CA ALA A 121 4.61 8.50 0.63
C ALA A 121 5.26 8.84 -0.72
N VAL A 122 5.83 10.04 -0.85
CA VAL A 122 6.54 10.47 -2.06
C VAL A 122 7.78 9.60 -2.30
N LEU A 123 8.61 9.38 -1.27
CA LEU A 123 9.79 8.54 -1.38
C LEU A 123 9.43 7.09 -1.69
N PHE A 124 8.40 6.55 -1.05
CA PHE A 124 7.92 5.20 -1.34
C PHE A 124 7.41 5.09 -2.78
N GLY A 125 6.61 6.06 -3.25
CA GLY A 125 6.14 6.12 -4.62
C GLY A 125 7.29 6.19 -5.62
N LEU A 126 8.31 7.01 -5.35
CA LEU A 126 9.50 7.14 -6.21
C LEU A 126 10.28 5.83 -6.28
N VAL A 127 10.48 5.15 -5.15
CA VAL A 127 11.18 3.85 -5.13
C VAL A 127 10.36 2.77 -5.83
N ALA A 128 9.03 2.73 -5.61
CA ALA A 128 8.15 1.80 -6.31
C ALA A 128 8.18 2.03 -7.82
N TYR A 129 8.15 3.29 -8.26
CA TYR A 129 8.28 3.68 -9.66
C TYR A 129 9.63 3.28 -10.25
N ALA A 130 10.73 3.58 -9.57
CA ALA A 130 12.07 3.17 -10.00
C ALA A 130 12.21 1.65 -10.09
N THR A 131 11.58 0.92 -9.15
CA THR A 131 11.56 -0.56 -9.17
C THR A 131 10.74 -1.07 -10.35
N ALA A 132 9.58 -0.48 -10.63
CA ALA A 132 8.76 -0.84 -11.78
C ALA A 132 9.51 -0.61 -13.10
N LEU A 133 10.18 0.55 -13.25
CA LEU A 133 11.05 0.82 -14.39
C LEU A 133 12.16 -0.21 -14.54
N LEU A 134 12.83 -0.56 -13.44
CA LEU A 134 13.90 -1.54 -13.44
C LEU A 134 13.40 -2.94 -13.84
N VAL A 135 12.23 -3.35 -13.34
CA VAL A 135 11.59 -4.60 -13.74
C VAL A 135 11.24 -4.59 -15.22
N THR A 136 10.61 -3.53 -15.73
CA THR A 136 10.27 -3.41 -17.16
C THR A 136 11.53 -3.42 -18.03
N TRP A 137 12.61 -2.82 -17.56
CA TRP A 137 13.90 -2.81 -18.27
C TRP A 137 14.56 -4.20 -18.31
N LEU A 138 14.50 -4.95 -17.21
CA LEU A 138 15.10 -6.27 -17.11
C LEU A 138 14.26 -7.38 -17.75
N LEU A 139 12.94 -7.21 -17.80
CA LEU A 139 12.00 -8.20 -18.34
C LEU A 139 12.38 -8.69 -19.75
N PRO A 140 12.62 -7.81 -20.75
CA PRO A 140 13.03 -8.24 -22.08
C PRO A 140 14.37 -8.98 -22.07
N ILE A 141 15.32 -8.62 -21.20
CA ILE A 141 16.62 -9.33 -21.11
C ILE A 141 16.40 -10.77 -20.65
N VAL A 142 15.56 -10.98 -19.65
CA VAL A 142 15.22 -12.30 -19.11
C VAL A 142 14.44 -13.12 -20.13
N THR A 143 13.46 -12.52 -20.81
CA THR A 143 12.64 -13.22 -21.80
C THR A 143 13.41 -13.48 -23.09
N ASN A 144 14.35 -12.63 -23.50
CA ASN A 144 15.18 -12.87 -24.70
C ASN A 144 16.17 -14.02 -24.49
N GLY A 145 16.62 -14.25 -23.26
CA GLY A 145 17.42 -15.43 -22.90
C GLY A 145 16.70 -16.76 -23.14
N SER A 146 15.37 -16.76 -23.30
CA SER A 146 14.56 -17.93 -23.63
C SER A 146 14.42 -18.21 -25.14
N GLY A 147 15.06 -17.41 -26.00
CA GLY A 147 15.06 -17.59 -27.46
C GLY A 147 13.84 -17.03 -28.20
N ILE A 148 12.94 -16.32 -27.50
CA ILE A 148 11.65 -15.81 -28.06
C ILE A 148 11.73 -14.32 -28.47
N GLY A 149 12.88 -13.66 -28.33
CA GLY A 149 12.98 -12.22 -28.63
C GLY A 149 14.20 -11.80 -29.44
N CYS A 150 14.00 -10.67 -30.14
CA CYS A 150 14.94 -10.05 -31.06
C CYS A 150 16.36 -9.95 -30.44
N ALA A 151 17.32 -10.60 -31.11
CA ALA A 151 18.73 -10.58 -30.72
C ALA A 151 19.23 -9.13 -30.65
N LEU A 152 20.21 -8.85 -29.77
CA LEU A 152 20.78 -7.52 -29.44
C LEU A 152 21.39 -6.73 -30.64
N GLY A 153 20.64 -6.56 -31.72
CA GLY A 153 20.98 -5.73 -32.86
C GLY A 153 20.50 -4.28 -32.69
N PRO A 154 20.99 -3.37 -33.55
CA PRO A 154 20.63 -1.94 -33.53
C PRO A 154 19.12 -1.63 -33.46
N PRO A 155 18.22 -2.30 -34.24
CA PRO A 155 16.79 -1.96 -34.19
C PRO A 155 16.12 -2.36 -32.86
N CYS A 156 16.72 -3.31 -32.13
CA CYS A 156 16.23 -3.75 -30.84
C CYS A 156 16.51 -2.72 -29.73
N VAL A 157 17.66 -2.04 -29.80
CA VAL A 157 18.04 -1.00 -28.82
C VAL A 157 17.21 0.27 -29.01
N GLU A 158 16.91 0.64 -30.25
CA GLU A 158 16.05 1.78 -30.56
C GLU A 158 14.60 1.58 -30.10
N SER A 159 14.05 0.40 -30.31
CA SER A 159 12.73 0.04 -29.78
C SER A 159 12.70 0.02 -28.25
N THR A 160 13.80 -0.42 -27.61
CA THR A 160 13.89 -0.53 -26.15
C THR A 160 13.88 0.84 -25.47
N TRP A 161 14.62 1.85 -25.97
CA TRP A 161 14.59 3.17 -25.33
C TRP A 161 13.23 3.85 -25.46
N ALA A 162 12.57 3.72 -26.62
CA ALA A 162 11.24 4.27 -26.84
C ALA A 162 10.23 3.60 -25.90
N LEU A 163 10.34 2.29 -25.71
CA LEU A 163 9.53 1.54 -24.76
C LEU A 163 9.80 2.00 -23.32
N ILE A 164 11.05 2.21 -22.90
CA ILE A 164 11.37 2.71 -21.55
C ILE A 164 10.78 4.09 -21.33
N VAL A 165 10.94 5.04 -22.26
CA VAL A 165 10.44 6.41 -22.13
C VAL A 165 8.91 6.43 -22.11
N PHE A 166 8.28 5.67 -23.01
CA PHE A 166 6.83 5.50 -23.02
C PHE A 166 6.33 4.89 -21.70
N THR A 167 6.98 3.82 -21.24
CA THR A 167 6.66 3.15 -19.99
C THR A 167 6.87 4.08 -18.80
N ALA A 168 7.91 4.91 -18.78
CA ALA A 168 8.15 5.91 -17.74
C ALA A 168 7.00 6.92 -17.62
N VAL A 169 6.55 7.47 -18.75
CA VAL A 169 5.43 8.42 -18.76
C VAL A 169 4.12 7.71 -18.36
N VAL A 170 3.86 6.53 -18.90
CA VAL A 170 2.66 5.73 -18.60
C VAL A 170 2.64 5.21 -17.16
N LEU A 171 3.80 4.98 -16.54
CA LEU A 171 3.92 4.54 -15.15
C LEU A 171 3.97 5.69 -14.15
N PHE A 172 4.00 6.95 -14.58
CA PHE A 172 3.92 8.08 -13.65
C PHE A 172 2.68 8.01 -12.73
N PRO A 173 1.47 7.67 -13.21
CA PRO A 173 0.32 7.35 -12.36
C PRO A 173 0.60 6.26 -11.31
N VAL A 174 1.48 5.29 -11.59
CA VAL A 174 1.86 4.23 -10.63
C VAL A 174 2.63 4.80 -9.44
N MET A 175 3.44 5.84 -9.65
CA MET A 175 4.09 6.58 -8.55
C MET A 175 3.03 7.18 -7.62
N LEU A 176 2.03 7.85 -8.19
CA LEU A 176 0.94 8.48 -7.44
C LEU A 176 0.09 7.45 -6.70
N ILE A 177 -0.30 6.36 -7.38
CA ILE A 177 -1.04 5.24 -6.82
C ILE A 177 -0.29 4.62 -5.65
N SER A 178 1.02 4.40 -5.79
CA SER A 178 1.85 3.81 -4.74
C SER A 178 1.98 4.73 -3.52
N GLY A 179 2.16 6.04 -3.75
CA GLY A 179 2.19 7.04 -2.68
C GLY A 179 0.85 7.13 -1.94
N LEU A 180 -0.27 7.19 -2.67
CA LEU A 180 -1.62 7.20 -2.11
C LEU A 180 -1.91 5.92 -1.33
N SER A 181 -1.52 4.76 -1.86
CA SER A 181 -1.66 3.46 -1.20
C SER A 181 -0.92 3.44 0.14
N TYR A 182 0.27 4.01 0.19
CA TYR A 182 1.06 4.12 1.42
C TYR A 182 0.43 5.10 2.43
N LEU A 183 -0.12 6.23 1.98
CA LEU A 183 -0.87 7.15 2.85
C LEU A 183 -2.13 6.51 3.42
N LEU A 184 -2.90 5.80 2.60
CA LEU A 184 -4.08 5.04 3.01
C LEU A 184 -3.70 3.95 4.01
N ALA A 185 -2.64 3.19 3.73
CA ALA A 185 -2.12 2.19 4.65
C ALA A 185 -1.76 2.82 5.99
N ARG A 186 -1.08 3.98 5.99
CA ARG A 186 -0.75 4.70 7.22
C ARG A 186 -1.97 5.20 7.98
N GLY A 187 -2.96 5.76 7.27
CA GLY A 187 -4.20 6.28 7.83
C GLY A 187 -5.06 5.19 8.47
N SER A 188 -5.03 3.96 7.91
CA SER A 188 -5.83 2.81 8.33
C SER A 188 -5.63 2.33 9.77
N VAL A 189 -4.64 2.90 10.48
CA VAL A 189 -4.38 2.60 11.90
C VAL A 189 -5.29 3.40 12.82
N THR A 190 -5.73 4.57 12.38
CA THR A 190 -6.74 5.34 13.10
C THR A 190 -8.11 4.72 12.86
N TRP A 191 -9.03 4.86 13.82
CA TRP A 191 -10.37 4.29 13.69
C TRP A 191 -11.15 4.89 12.50
N ALA A 192 -11.02 6.21 12.27
CA ALA A 192 -11.57 6.87 11.10
C ALA A 192 -10.94 6.35 9.80
N GLY A 193 -9.61 6.24 9.73
CA GLY A 193 -8.92 5.74 8.55
C GLY A 193 -9.22 4.25 8.27
N LYS A 194 -9.46 3.43 9.30
CA LYS A 194 -9.88 2.03 9.13
C LYS A 194 -11.21 1.94 8.39
N ARG A 195 -12.17 2.82 8.68
CA ARG A 195 -13.47 2.86 7.97
C ARG A 195 -13.29 3.23 6.51
N VAL A 196 -12.48 4.25 6.22
CA VAL A 196 -12.17 4.65 4.84
C VAL A 196 -11.49 3.51 4.09
N PHE A 197 -10.47 2.89 4.69
CA PHE A 197 -9.75 1.76 4.10
C PHE A 197 -10.69 0.57 3.80
N LEU A 198 -11.55 0.19 4.75
CA LEU A 198 -12.53 -0.87 4.54
C LEU A 198 -13.56 -0.50 3.47
N GLY A 199 -14.00 0.76 3.41
CA GLY A 199 -14.90 1.24 2.36
C GLY A 199 -14.27 1.14 0.97
N VAL A 200 -13.02 1.57 0.81
CA VAL A 200 -12.28 1.45 -0.45
C VAL A 200 -12.07 -0.01 -0.83
N LEU A 201 -11.68 -0.87 0.13
CA LEU A 201 -11.47 -2.30 -0.10
C LEU A 201 -12.78 -3.01 -0.50
N ALA A 202 -13.88 -2.73 0.22
CA ALA A 202 -15.19 -3.30 -0.08
C ALA A 202 -15.69 -2.83 -1.44
N GLY A 203 -15.53 -1.54 -1.75
CA GLY A 203 -15.84 -0.98 -3.06
C GLY A 203 -15.08 -1.69 -4.17
N ALA A 204 -13.75 -1.82 -4.03
CA ALA A 204 -12.91 -2.53 -5.00
C ALA A 204 -13.33 -4.01 -5.16
N LEU A 205 -13.69 -4.70 -4.07
CA LEU A 205 -14.16 -6.09 -4.13
C LEU A 205 -15.50 -6.23 -4.84
N VAL A 206 -16.50 -5.42 -4.47
CA VAL A 206 -17.84 -5.45 -5.10
C VAL A 206 -17.71 -5.20 -6.60
N VAL A 207 -16.93 -4.19 -6.96
CA VAL A 207 -16.60 -3.85 -8.34
C VAL A 207 -15.94 -5.03 -9.08
N THR A 208 -14.96 -5.68 -8.46
CA THR A 208 -14.24 -6.82 -9.07
C THR A 208 -15.18 -8.00 -9.29
N VAL A 209 -16.06 -8.29 -8.33
CA VAL A 209 -17.07 -9.34 -8.45
C VAL A 209 -18.05 -9.03 -9.58
N ILE A 210 -18.56 -7.80 -9.66
CA ILE A 210 -19.43 -7.35 -10.76
C ILE A 210 -18.72 -7.56 -12.10
N PHE A 211 -17.46 -7.17 -12.21
CA PHE A 211 -16.68 -7.34 -13.43
C PHE A 211 -16.55 -8.82 -13.83
N ILE A 212 -16.14 -9.69 -12.91
CA ILE A 212 -16.02 -11.14 -13.16
C ILE A 212 -17.36 -11.74 -13.61
N VAL A 213 -18.46 -11.35 -12.96
CA VAL A 213 -19.81 -11.83 -13.32
C VAL A 213 -20.20 -11.35 -14.71
N SER A 214 -19.98 -10.07 -15.04
CA SER A 214 -20.29 -9.51 -16.36
C SER A 214 -19.52 -10.22 -17.48
N VAL A 215 -18.22 -10.48 -17.28
CA VAL A 215 -17.38 -11.22 -18.25
C VAL A 215 -17.88 -12.66 -18.41
N SER A 216 -18.22 -13.32 -17.30
CA SER A 216 -18.69 -14.71 -17.31
C SER A 216 -20.05 -14.88 -17.99
N LEU A 217 -20.93 -13.87 -17.88
CA LEU A 217 -22.25 -13.88 -18.52
C LEU A 217 -22.18 -13.49 -20.00
N GLY A 218 -21.28 -12.58 -20.38
CA GLY A 218 -21.15 -12.11 -21.78
C GLY A 218 -20.42 -13.07 -22.72
N GLY A 219 -19.57 -13.98 -22.20
CA GLY A 219 -18.78 -14.91 -23.01
C GLY A 219 -19.56 -16.12 -23.59
N GLY A 220 -20.85 -16.26 -23.29
CA GLY A 220 -21.65 -17.45 -23.66
C GLY A 220 -22.22 -17.47 -25.08
N ASP A 221 -22.38 -16.31 -25.73
CA ASP A 221 -23.19 -16.21 -26.96
C ASP A 221 -22.37 -16.30 -28.27
N GLY A 222 -21.05 -16.51 -28.20
CA GLY A 222 -20.15 -16.42 -29.36
C GLY A 222 -19.89 -17.72 -30.15
N THR A 223 -20.24 -18.90 -29.64
CA THR A 223 -19.88 -20.19 -30.30
C THR A 223 -20.91 -20.73 -31.29
N GLY A 224 -21.95 -19.96 -31.64
CA GLY A 224 -23.09 -20.45 -32.44
C GLY A 224 -23.07 -20.17 -33.96
N GLY A 225 -21.97 -19.66 -34.53
CA GLY A 225 -22.03 -19.00 -35.85
C GLY A 225 -20.98 -19.38 -36.90
N SER A 226 -20.42 -20.59 -36.90
CA SER A 226 -19.75 -21.14 -38.10
C SER A 226 -20.69 -22.09 -38.83
N GLY A 227 -21.73 -21.51 -39.44
CA GLY A 227 -22.59 -22.17 -40.41
C GLY A 227 -22.19 -21.74 -41.82
N ALA A 228 -21.52 -22.65 -42.52
CA ALA A 228 -21.55 -22.90 -43.97
C ALA A 228 -21.66 -21.71 -44.95
N GLY A 229 -20.59 -21.54 -45.74
CA GLY A 229 -20.57 -20.88 -47.05
C GLY A 229 -19.34 -21.32 -47.81
#